data_AF-A0A2V8RQI5-F1
#
_entry.id   AF-A0A2V8RQI5-F1
#
_cell.length_a   1.000
_cell.length_b   1.000
_cell.length_c   1.000
_cell.angle_alpha   90.00
_cell.angle_beta   90.00
_cell.angle_gamma   90.00
#
_symmetry.space_group_name_H-M   'P 1'
#
loop_
_entity.id
_entity.type
_entity.pdbx_description
1 polymer ?
#
loop_
_entity_poly.entity_id
_entity_poly.type
_entity_poly.pdbx_seq_one_letter_code
_entity_poly.pdbx_strand_id
1 'polypeptide(L)'
;MFTENEKRLKRAEELIGSYSSEREPESLREASIELENVDLRKVHDRSVRIKQREQCLDLWLRLVQTIETNLDPTFDPTDVRPLNVAPPPLKNGTKLWPGADPALIDDPKAREEYEKAIKENREKQEKALIQPQLQELDPQVMQKTAKFVRNNYPDEERAGAKATIEKTIENEARRSRLYKLIDDK
;
A
#
# COMPACT_ATOMS: atom_id res chain seq x y z
N MET A 1 17.67 25.91 5.85
CA MET A 1 16.89 25.30 6.94
C MET A 1 15.55 24.89 6.33
N PHE A 2 15.13 23.63 6.45
CA PHE A 2 13.85 23.20 5.89
C PHE A 2 12.67 23.79 6.69
N THR A 3 11.66 24.27 5.97
CA THR A 3 10.35 24.61 6.53
C THR A 3 9.68 23.36 7.08
N GLU A 4 8.69 23.54 7.95
CA GLU A 4 7.94 22.42 8.51
C GLU A 4 7.27 21.58 7.41
N ASN A 5 6.65 22.22 6.42
CA ASN A 5 6.04 21.51 5.29
C ASN A 5 7.08 20.69 4.50
N GLU A 6 8.27 21.22 4.25
CA GLU A 6 9.33 20.46 3.55
C GLU A 6 9.79 19.24 4.34
N LYS A 7 9.85 19.33 5.67
CA LYS A 7 10.16 18.16 6.52
C LYS A 7 9.07 17.10 6.41
N ARG A 8 7.80 17.51 6.45
CA ARG A 8 6.64 16.60 6.33
C ARG A 8 6.59 15.90 4.97
N LEU A 9 6.75 16.68 3.89
CA LEU A 9 6.79 16.13 2.52
C LEU A 9 7.94 15.14 2.35
N LYS A 10 9.13 15.47 2.86
CA LYS A 10 10.28 14.57 2.84
C LYS A 10 10.03 13.30 3.65
N ARG A 11 9.46 13.42 4.85
CA ARG A 11 9.15 12.28 5.71
C ARG A 11 8.11 11.36 5.08
N ALA A 12 7.05 11.93 4.48
CA ALA A 12 6.05 11.16 3.74
C ALA A 12 6.67 10.40 2.57
N GLU A 13 7.58 11.03 1.81
CA GLU A 13 8.31 10.36 0.73
C GLU A 13 9.16 9.18 1.23
N GLU A 14 9.89 9.36 2.34
CA GLU A 14 10.68 8.30 2.98
C GLU A 14 9.81 7.14 3.45
N LEU A 15 8.65 7.43 4.06
CA LEU A 15 7.71 6.42 4.56
C LEU A 15 7.02 5.63 3.44
N ILE A 16 6.62 6.30 2.36
CA ILE A 16 6.11 5.62 1.16
C ILE A 16 7.19 4.72 0.55
N GLY A 17 8.44 5.21 0.52
CA GLY A 17 9.59 4.45 0.05
C GLY A 17 9.89 3.20 0.87
N SER A 18 9.84 3.29 2.20
CA SER A 18 10.18 2.17 3.10
C SER A 18 9.20 1.01 3.01
N TYR A 19 7.94 1.27 2.64
CA TYR A 19 6.95 0.20 2.42
C TYR A 19 7.41 -0.82 1.37
N SER A 20 8.10 -0.37 0.32
CA SER A 20 8.58 -1.25 -0.75
C SER A 20 9.57 -2.31 -0.26
N SER A 21 10.38 -1.98 0.75
CA SER A 21 11.37 -2.87 1.36
C SER A 21 10.85 -3.64 2.55
N GLU A 22 10.04 -3.01 3.39
CA GLU A 22 9.65 -3.56 4.70
C GLU A 22 8.25 -4.20 4.70
N ARG A 23 7.40 -3.83 3.73
CA ARG A 23 6.00 -4.28 3.63
C ARG A 23 5.15 -3.98 4.88
N GLU A 24 5.51 -2.93 5.62
CA GLU A 24 4.88 -2.45 6.85
C GLU A 24 3.74 -1.46 6.55
N PRO A 25 2.44 -1.82 6.64
CA PRO A 25 1.34 -0.92 6.31
C PRO A 25 1.28 0.35 7.17
N GLU A 26 1.87 0.30 8.36
CA GLU A 26 1.92 1.46 9.27
C GLU A 26 2.74 2.61 8.69
N SER A 27 3.78 2.35 7.89
CA SER A 27 4.52 3.44 7.24
C SER A 27 3.64 4.22 6.25
N LEU A 28 2.74 3.55 5.55
CA LEU A 28 1.75 4.20 4.67
C LEU A 28 0.73 5.01 5.47
N ARG A 29 0.34 4.53 6.66
CA ARG A 29 -0.54 5.27 7.58
C ARG A 29 0.16 6.54 8.08
N GLU A 30 1.40 6.44 8.55
CA GLU A 30 2.21 7.58 8.96
C GLU A 30 2.41 8.58 7.81
N ALA A 31 2.66 8.11 6.59
CA ALA A 31 2.80 8.98 5.42
C ALA A 31 1.52 9.80 5.21
N SER A 32 0.35 9.17 5.34
CA SER A 32 -0.94 9.87 5.24
C SER A 32 -1.11 10.96 6.31
N ILE A 33 -0.59 10.73 7.51
CA ILE A 33 -0.64 11.70 8.63
C ILE A 33 0.29 12.89 8.32
N GLU A 34 1.49 12.64 7.81
CA GLU A 34 2.41 13.71 7.44
C GLU A 34 1.85 14.60 6.33
N LEU A 35 1.26 13.99 5.29
CA LEU A 35 0.64 14.72 4.19
C LEU A 35 -0.58 15.53 4.64
N GLU A 36 -1.39 15.01 5.58
CA GLU A 36 -2.53 15.74 6.14
C GLU A 36 -2.11 16.97 6.96
N ASN A 37 -0.92 16.93 7.57
CA ASN A 37 -0.38 18.02 8.37
C ASN A 37 0.38 19.09 7.57
N VAL A 38 0.45 18.98 6.24
CA VAL A 38 1.01 20.03 5.38
C VAL A 38 0.06 21.24 5.36
N ASP A 39 0.49 22.35 5.95
CA ASP A 39 -0.32 23.58 6.01
C ASP A 39 0.17 24.62 5.00
N LEU A 40 -0.43 24.58 3.80
CA LEU A 40 -0.10 25.49 2.71
C LEU A 40 -0.51 26.95 2.97
N ARG A 41 -1.40 27.21 3.95
CA ARG A 41 -1.83 28.57 4.31
C ARG A 41 -0.73 29.36 5.02
N LYS A 42 0.23 28.66 5.65
CA LYS A 42 1.41 29.25 6.29
C LYS A 42 2.52 29.62 5.30
N VAL A 43 2.35 29.29 4.01
CA VAL A 43 3.34 29.56 2.97
C VAL A 43 2.98 30.88 2.29
N HIS A 44 3.68 31.95 2.64
CA HIS A 44 3.42 33.29 2.12
C HIS A 44 3.86 33.46 0.67
N ASP A 45 5.01 32.88 0.30
CA ASP A 45 5.50 32.91 -1.07
C ASP A 45 4.61 32.05 -1.98
N ARG A 46 4.04 32.68 -3.03
CA ARG A 46 3.12 32.02 -3.95
C ARG A 46 3.78 30.91 -4.75
N SER A 47 5.01 31.12 -5.22
CA SER A 47 5.75 30.13 -6.02
C SER A 47 6.07 28.89 -5.18
N VAL A 48 6.54 29.11 -3.95
CA VAL A 48 6.80 28.02 -3.00
C VAL A 48 5.52 27.27 -2.66
N ARG A 49 4.41 27.98 -2.44
CA ARG A 49 3.11 27.35 -2.13
C ARG A 49 2.60 26.47 -3.26
N ILE A 50 2.71 26.93 -4.51
CA ILE A 50 2.33 26.13 -5.70
C ILE A 50 3.18 24.86 -5.78
N LYS A 51 4.50 24.99 -5.67
CA LYS A 51 5.42 23.84 -5.71
C LYS A 51 5.13 22.83 -4.60
N GLN A 52 4.92 23.28 -3.36
CA GLN A 52 4.60 22.40 -2.25
C GLN A 52 3.22 21.74 -2.42
N ARG A 53 2.25 22.44 -3.00
CA ARG A 53 0.94 21.87 -3.31
C ARG A 53 1.04 20.73 -4.33
N GLU A 54 1.78 20.95 -5.42
CA GLU A 54 2.00 19.95 -6.46
C GLU A 54 2.75 18.73 -5.91
N GLN A 55 3.79 18.95 -5.13
CA GLN A 55 4.53 17.86 -4.47
C GLN A 55 3.65 17.07 -3.50
N CYS A 56 2.81 17.75 -2.71
CA CYS A 56 1.88 17.09 -1.80
C CYS A 56 0.85 16.25 -2.56
N LEU A 57 0.30 16.77 -3.67
CA LEU A 57 -0.59 15.99 -4.54
C LEU A 57 0.11 14.75 -5.10
N ASP A 58 1.33 14.90 -5.62
CA ASP A 58 2.11 13.79 -6.16
C ASP A 58 2.31 12.69 -5.11
N LEU A 59 2.68 13.05 -3.87
CA LEU A 59 2.84 12.08 -2.79
C LEU A 59 1.51 11.41 -2.36
N TRP A 60 0.40 12.15 -2.34
CA TRP A 60 -0.92 11.55 -2.12
C TRP A 60 -1.26 10.52 -3.20
N LEU A 61 -0.96 10.81 -4.46
CA LEU A 61 -1.25 9.89 -5.57
C LEU A 61 -0.30 8.69 -5.57
N ARG A 62 0.98 8.87 -5.24
CA ARG A 62 1.90 7.76 -5.02
C ARG A 62 1.41 6.86 -3.90
N LEU A 63 0.94 7.41 -2.78
CA LEU A 63 0.38 6.62 -1.68
C LEU A 63 -0.84 5.80 -2.13
N VAL A 64 -1.76 6.39 -2.89
CA VAL A 64 -2.90 5.67 -3.49
C VAL A 64 -2.43 4.53 -4.40
N GLN A 65 -1.46 4.79 -5.27
CA GLN A 65 -0.90 3.81 -6.20
C GLN A 65 -0.14 2.69 -5.48
N THR A 66 0.60 3.01 -4.40
CA THR A 66 1.29 2.02 -3.57
C THR A 66 0.29 1.06 -2.92
N ILE A 67 -0.81 1.58 -2.35
CA ILE A 67 -1.86 0.72 -1.79
C ILE A 67 -2.51 -0.11 -2.90
N GLU A 68 -2.82 0.49 -4.05
CA GLU A 68 -3.41 -0.20 -5.19
C GLU A 68 -2.61 -1.41 -5.65
N THR A 69 -1.33 -1.19 -5.95
CA THR A 69 -0.44 -2.21 -6.50
C THR A 69 -0.16 -3.37 -5.55
N ASN A 70 -0.50 -3.20 -4.27
CA ASN A 70 -0.26 -4.19 -3.23
C ASN A 70 -1.54 -4.80 -2.64
N LEU A 71 -2.71 -4.29 -3.03
CA LEU A 71 -3.98 -4.93 -2.72
C LEU A 71 -4.17 -6.16 -3.62
N ASP A 72 -4.50 -7.28 -3.00
CA ASP A 72 -4.87 -8.50 -3.70
C ASP A 72 -6.40 -8.56 -3.79
N PRO A 73 -7.01 -8.37 -4.98
CA PRO A 73 -8.46 -8.38 -5.13
C PRO A 73 -9.07 -9.76 -4.91
N THR A 74 -8.25 -10.82 -4.86
CA THR A 74 -8.67 -12.20 -4.62
C THR A 74 -8.46 -12.64 -3.18
N PHE A 75 -7.98 -11.74 -2.31
CA PHE A 75 -7.75 -12.05 -0.91
C PHE A 75 -9.06 -12.41 -0.19
N ASP A 76 -9.06 -13.62 0.38
CA ASP A 76 -10.12 -14.11 1.26
C ASP A 76 -9.59 -14.18 2.70
N PRO A 77 -10.09 -13.31 3.62
CA PRO A 77 -9.67 -13.34 5.02
C PRO A 77 -10.06 -14.62 5.76
N THR A 78 -10.90 -15.47 5.16
CA THR A 78 -11.36 -16.74 5.73
C THR A 78 -10.60 -17.97 5.22
N ASP A 79 -9.66 -17.83 4.26
CA ASP A 79 -8.72 -18.91 3.85
C ASP A 79 -7.67 -19.14 4.96
N VAL A 80 -8.11 -19.74 6.08
CA VAL A 80 -7.26 -20.04 7.23
C VAL A 80 -6.31 -21.18 6.87
N ARG A 81 -5.05 -20.83 6.62
CA ARG A 81 -3.97 -21.78 6.39
C ARG A 81 -3.34 -22.24 7.69
N PRO A 82 -2.84 -23.49 7.76
CA PRO A 82 -2.12 -23.95 8.92
C PRO A 82 -0.83 -23.14 9.11
N LEU A 83 -0.40 -22.99 10.36
CA LEU A 83 0.86 -22.31 10.70
C LEU A 83 2.05 -23.00 10.02
N ASN A 84 2.06 -24.33 10.03
CA ASN A 84 3.08 -25.17 9.41
C ASN A 84 2.46 -26.12 8.40
N VAL A 85 3.12 -26.31 7.25
CA VAL A 85 2.71 -27.27 6.22
C VAL A 85 3.04 -28.69 6.69
N ALA A 86 2.12 -29.63 6.48
CA ALA A 86 2.38 -31.03 6.76
C ALA A 86 3.21 -31.65 5.62
N PRO A 87 4.33 -32.32 5.92
CA PRO A 87 5.12 -33.03 4.91
C PRO A 87 4.39 -34.25 4.35
N PRO A 88 4.69 -34.66 3.11
CA PRO A 88 4.21 -35.93 2.58
C PRO A 88 4.71 -37.11 3.43
N PRO A 89 3.95 -38.22 3.51
CA PRO A 89 4.41 -39.42 4.19
C PRO A 89 5.65 -39.99 3.51
N LEU A 90 6.59 -40.50 4.31
CA LEU A 90 7.78 -41.18 3.82
C LEU A 90 7.42 -42.54 3.18
N LYS A 91 8.32 -43.10 2.37
CA LYS A 91 8.11 -44.39 1.68
C LYS A 91 7.82 -45.57 2.62
N ASN A 92 8.29 -45.49 3.87
CA ASN A 92 8.02 -46.48 4.92
C ASN A 92 6.68 -46.24 5.66
N GLY A 93 5.87 -45.28 5.21
CA GLY A 93 4.60 -44.90 5.84
C GLY A 93 4.73 -43.97 7.06
N THR A 94 5.95 -43.63 7.47
CA THR A 94 6.18 -42.70 8.59
C THR A 94 5.67 -41.30 8.24
N LYS A 95 4.88 -40.71 9.14
CA LYS A 95 4.44 -39.31 9.04
C LYS A 95 5.35 -38.44 9.87
N LEU A 96 5.98 -37.46 9.22
CA LEU A 96 6.74 -36.42 9.90
C LEU A 96 5.79 -35.34 10.48
N TRP A 97 6.25 -34.59 11.47
CA TRP A 97 5.47 -33.49 12.05
C TRP A 97 5.36 -32.30 11.06
N PRO A 98 4.31 -31.47 11.15
CA PRO A 98 4.22 -30.24 10.36
C PRO A 98 5.40 -29.31 10.58
N GLY A 99 6.00 -28.81 9.49
CA GLY A 99 7.21 -28.00 9.55
C GLY A 99 8.50 -28.81 9.76
N ALA A 100 8.47 -30.13 9.58
CA ALA A 100 9.70 -30.92 9.51
C ALA A 100 10.61 -30.44 8.37
N ASP A 101 11.92 -30.59 8.57
CA ASP A 101 12.94 -30.22 7.60
C ASP A 101 12.74 -31.00 6.28
N PRO A 102 12.62 -30.32 5.12
CA PRO A 102 12.51 -30.98 3.81
C PRO A 102 13.65 -31.96 3.51
N ALA A 103 14.83 -31.77 4.11
CA ALA A 103 15.97 -32.69 3.95
C ALA A 103 15.67 -34.12 4.46
N LEU A 104 14.65 -34.29 5.31
CA LEU A 104 14.18 -35.60 5.79
C LEU A 104 13.33 -36.36 4.77
N ILE A 105 12.97 -35.73 3.64
CA ILE A 105 12.19 -36.35 2.56
C ILE A 105 13.16 -36.90 1.51
N ASP A 106 13.29 -38.22 1.43
CA ASP A 106 14.23 -38.89 0.51
C ASP A 106 13.86 -38.73 -0.98
N ASP A 107 12.57 -38.64 -1.29
CA ASP A 107 12.10 -38.48 -2.66
C ASP A 107 12.29 -37.02 -3.12
N PRO A 108 13.16 -36.76 -4.12
CA PRO A 108 13.48 -35.40 -4.54
C PRO A 108 12.25 -34.65 -5.09
N LYS A 109 11.32 -35.36 -5.75
CA LYS A 109 10.11 -34.73 -6.28
C LYS A 109 9.15 -34.35 -5.16
N ALA A 110 8.95 -35.25 -4.19
CA ALA A 110 8.10 -34.95 -3.03
C ALA A 110 8.70 -33.84 -2.16
N ARG A 111 10.03 -33.76 -2.07
CA ARG A 111 10.74 -32.67 -1.40
C ARG A 111 10.48 -31.33 -2.07
N GLU A 112 10.64 -31.24 -3.39
CA GLU A 112 10.39 -30.02 -4.16
C GLU A 112 8.93 -29.54 -4.02
N GLU A 113 7.97 -30.46 -4.11
CA GLU A 113 6.54 -30.14 -3.90
C GLU A 113 6.28 -29.62 -2.48
N TYR A 114 6.91 -30.20 -1.46
CA TYR A 114 6.78 -29.74 -0.07
C TYR A 114 7.43 -28.38 0.17
N GLU A 115 8.63 -28.14 -0.36
CA GLU A 115 9.30 -26.83 -0.28
C GLU A 115 8.47 -25.73 -0.95
N LYS A 116 7.88 -26.04 -2.12
CA LYS A 116 6.94 -25.14 -2.80
C LYS A 116 5.73 -24.85 -1.91
N ALA A 117 5.13 -25.87 -1.31
CA ALA A 117 3.99 -25.70 -0.40
C ALA A 117 4.33 -24.84 0.82
N ILE A 118 5.53 -25.01 1.42
CA ILE A 118 6.01 -24.15 2.51
C ILE A 118 6.08 -22.69 2.05
N LYS A 119 6.69 -22.44 0.88
CA LYS A 119 6.83 -21.09 0.34
C LYS A 119 5.46 -20.43 0.08
N GLU A 120 4.56 -21.14 -0.60
CA GLU A 120 3.20 -20.65 -0.86
C GLU A 120 2.43 -20.37 0.44
N ASN A 121 2.59 -21.23 1.46
CA ASN A 121 1.96 -21.03 2.76
C ASN A 121 2.49 -19.77 3.47
N ARG A 122 3.81 -19.54 3.41
CA ARG A 122 4.44 -18.35 3.99
C ARG A 122 3.96 -17.07 3.30
N GLU A 123 3.97 -17.03 1.96
CA GLU A 123 3.47 -15.88 1.19
C GLU A 123 2.00 -15.58 1.52
N LYS A 124 1.17 -16.61 1.68
CA LYS A 124 -0.22 -16.44 2.10
C LYS A 124 -0.34 -15.90 3.53
N GLN A 125 0.46 -16.38 4.47
CA GLN A 125 0.46 -15.86 5.84
C GLN A 125 0.88 -14.39 5.89
N GLU A 126 1.91 -14.00 5.14
CA GLU A 126 2.36 -12.60 5.02
C GLU A 126 1.23 -11.72 4.44
N LYS A 127 0.56 -12.18 3.38
CA LYS A 127 -0.64 -11.50 2.85
C LYS A 127 -1.76 -11.40 3.89
N ALA A 128 -2.02 -12.45 4.68
CA ALA A 128 -3.08 -12.44 5.69
C ALA A 128 -2.87 -11.38 6.78
N LEU A 129 -1.61 -11.00 7.05
CA LEU A 129 -1.29 -9.91 7.98
C LEU A 129 -1.46 -8.53 7.35
N ILE A 130 -1.06 -8.38 6.08
CA ILE A 130 -0.98 -7.08 5.40
C ILE A 130 -2.32 -6.66 4.77
N GLN A 131 -3.01 -7.57 4.10
CA GLN A 131 -4.18 -7.25 3.27
C GLN A 131 -5.32 -6.57 4.06
N PRO A 132 -5.71 -7.02 5.27
CA PRO A 132 -6.75 -6.34 6.04
C PRO A 132 -6.41 -4.88 6.34
N GLN A 133 -5.14 -4.59 6.64
CA GLN A 133 -4.67 -3.24 6.96
C GLN A 133 -4.72 -2.33 5.71
N LEU A 134 -4.31 -2.84 4.55
CA LEU A 134 -4.40 -2.10 3.29
C LEU A 134 -5.85 -1.85 2.88
N GLN A 135 -6.74 -2.84 3.08
CA GLN A 135 -8.17 -2.71 2.80
C GLN A 135 -8.84 -1.66 3.69
N GLU A 136 -8.42 -1.56 4.95
CA GLU A 136 -8.88 -0.52 5.87
C GLU A 136 -8.32 0.87 5.51
N LEU A 137 -7.04 0.94 5.12
CA LEU A 137 -6.35 2.19 4.84
C LEU A 137 -6.78 2.81 3.50
N ASP A 138 -7.06 2.00 2.47
CA ASP A 138 -7.46 2.47 1.14
C ASP A 138 -8.57 3.54 1.14
N PRO A 139 -9.78 3.27 1.68
CA PRO A 139 -10.86 4.25 1.65
C PRO A 139 -10.49 5.54 2.40
N GLN A 140 -9.69 5.45 3.47
CA GLN A 140 -9.25 6.61 4.24
C GLN A 140 -8.31 7.50 3.43
N VAL A 141 -7.31 6.89 2.79
CA VAL A 141 -6.36 7.62 1.92
C VAL A 141 -7.10 8.24 0.74
N MET A 142 -8.00 7.51 0.09
CA MET A 142 -8.79 8.04 -1.03
C MET A 142 -9.62 9.28 -0.63
N GLN A 143 -10.25 9.24 0.56
CA GLN A 143 -11.00 10.39 1.09
C GLN A 143 -10.08 11.57 1.43
N LYS A 144 -8.92 11.32 2.05
CA LYS A 144 -7.95 12.37 2.40
C LYS A 144 -7.35 13.02 1.16
N THR A 145 -6.99 12.24 0.14
CA THR A 145 -6.55 12.75 -1.17
C THR A 145 -7.61 13.66 -1.78
N ALA A 146 -8.88 13.22 -1.82
CA ALA A 146 -9.96 14.03 -2.36
C ALA A 146 -10.18 15.33 -1.56
N LYS A 147 -10.16 15.25 -0.23
CA LYS A 147 -10.23 16.42 0.67
C LYS A 147 -9.07 17.40 0.42
N PHE A 148 -7.85 16.90 0.22
CA PHE A 148 -6.70 17.72 -0.11
C PHE A 148 -6.92 18.48 -1.42
N VAL A 149 -7.39 17.79 -2.46
CA VAL A 149 -7.70 18.43 -3.76
C VAL A 149 -8.77 19.51 -3.57
N ARG A 150 -9.91 19.21 -2.92
CA ARG A 150 -10.99 20.18 -2.69
C ARG A 150 -10.53 21.45 -1.97
N ASN A 151 -9.66 21.29 -0.97
CA ASN A 151 -9.23 22.40 -0.11
C ASN A 151 -8.12 23.25 -0.72
N ASN A 152 -7.30 22.69 -1.62
CA ASN A 152 -6.09 23.35 -2.12
C ASN A 152 -6.12 23.65 -3.63
N TYR A 153 -7.10 23.12 -4.35
CA TYR A 153 -7.36 23.42 -5.75
C TYR A 153 -8.75 24.06 -5.89
N PRO A 154 -8.80 25.37 -6.13
CA PRO A 154 -10.02 26.08 -6.54
C PRO A 154 -10.67 25.42 -7.75
N ASP A 155 -11.97 25.66 -7.96
CA ASP A 155 -12.76 25.03 -9.04
C ASP A 155 -12.08 25.20 -10.41
N GLU A 156 -11.53 26.38 -10.70
CA GLU A 156 -10.82 26.70 -11.93
C GLU A 156 -9.49 25.94 -12.12
N GLU A 157 -8.88 25.45 -11.04
CA GLU A 157 -7.63 24.68 -11.06
C GLU A 157 -7.85 23.17 -10.88
N ARG A 158 -9.07 22.70 -10.55
CA ARG A 158 -9.37 21.28 -10.35
C ARG A 158 -9.19 20.44 -11.60
N ALA A 159 -9.38 21.02 -12.79
CA ALA A 159 -9.09 20.33 -14.04
C ALA A 159 -7.61 19.91 -14.13
N GLY A 160 -6.69 20.77 -13.67
CA GLY A 160 -5.27 20.46 -13.59
C GLY A 160 -4.97 19.32 -12.61
N ALA A 161 -5.58 19.34 -11.42
CA ALA A 161 -5.45 18.26 -10.45
C ALA A 161 -5.99 16.92 -11.00
N LYS A 162 -7.13 16.93 -11.69
CA LYS A 162 -7.69 15.74 -12.35
C LYS A 162 -6.77 15.22 -13.46
N ALA A 163 -6.15 16.10 -14.25
CA ALA A 163 -5.17 15.70 -15.25
C ALA A 163 -3.92 15.04 -14.62
N THR A 164 -3.48 15.48 -13.44
CA THR A 164 -2.40 14.80 -12.70
C THR A 164 -2.85 13.43 -12.21
N ILE A 165 -4.05 13.32 -11.63
CA ILE A 165 -4.65 12.03 -11.24
C ILE A 165 -4.68 11.05 -12.42
N GLU A 166 -5.09 11.54 -13.59
CA GLU A 166 -5.19 10.72 -14.80
C GLU A 166 -3.86 10.13 -15.25
N LYS A 167 -2.78 10.92 -15.11
CA LYS A 167 -1.42 10.51 -15.46
C LYS A 167 -0.79 9.56 -14.45
N THR A 168 -1.15 9.67 -13.17
CA THR A 168 -0.52 8.87 -12.09
C THR A 168 -1.28 7.59 -11.80
N ILE A 169 -2.62 7.61 -11.80
CA ILE A 169 -3.45 6.46 -11.45
C ILE A 169 -3.92 5.77 -12.73
N GLU A 170 -3.36 4.61 -13.03
CA GLU A 170 -3.68 3.87 -14.26
C GLU A 170 -5.09 3.26 -14.23
N ASN A 171 -5.55 2.83 -13.05
CA ASN A 171 -6.84 2.17 -12.90
C ASN A 171 -8.02 3.15 -13.04
N GLU A 172 -8.81 2.95 -14.10
CA GLU A 172 -9.97 3.78 -14.42
C GLU A 172 -11.04 3.79 -13.33
N ALA A 173 -11.32 2.64 -12.71
CA ALA A 173 -12.31 2.56 -11.63
C ALA A 173 -11.87 3.38 -10.41
N ARG A 174 -10.56 3.36 -10.11
CA ARG A 174 -9.98 4.12 -9.00
C ARG A 174 -9.96 5.62 -9.28
N ARG A 175 -9.58 6.03 -10.50
CA ARG A 175 -9.71 7.43 -10.94
C ARG A 175 -11.14 7.92 -10.82
N SER A 176 -12.09 7.14 -11.33
CA SER A 176 -13.52 7.47 -11.27
C SER A 176 -14.01 7.62 -9.83
N ARG A 177 -13.54 6.77 -8.91
CA ARG A 177 -13.84 6.89 -7.47
C ARG A 177 -13.25 8.17 -6.88
N LEU A 178 -12.00 8.52 -7.18
CA LEU A 178 -11.40 9.79 -6.74
C LEU A 178 -12.16 11.00 -7.29
N TYR A 179 -12.54 11.00 -8.56
CA TYR A 179 -13.31 12.10 -9.16
C TYR A 179 -14.64 12.31 -8.46
N LYS A 180 -15.40 11.22 -8.23
CA LYS A 180 -16.65 11.28 -7.45
C LYS A 180 -16.41 11.87 -6.06
N LEU A 181 -15.39 11.39 -5.35
CA LEU A 181 -15.07 11.93 -4.03
C LEU A 181 -14.69 13.40 -4.08
N ILE A 182 -13.94 13.86 -5.10
CA ILE A 182 -13.54 15.26 -5.27
C ILE A 182 -14.75 16.16 -5.55
N ASP A 183 -15.73 15.66 -6.29
CA ASP A 183 -16.91 16.41 -6.69
C ASP A 183 -18.06 16.34 -5.67
N ASP A 184 -18.07 15.33 -4.77
CA ASP A 184 -18.99 15.23 -3.63
C ASP A 184 -18.71 16.35 -2.62
N LYS A 185 -19.76 17.14 -2.34
CA LYS A 185 -19.75 18.29 -1.42
C LYS A 185 -20.09 17.87 0.01
#